data_AF-A0A9E3PWU6-F1
#
_entry.id   AF-A0A9E3PWU6-F1
#
_cell.length_a   1.000
_cell.length_b   1.000
_cell.length_c   1.000
_cell.angle_alpha   90.00
_cell.angle_beta   90.00
_cell.angle_gamma   90.00
#
_symmetry.space_group_name_H-M   'P 1'
#
loop_
_entity.id
_entity.type
_entity.pdbx_description
1 polymer ?
#
loop_
_entity_poly.entity_id
_entity_poly.type
_entity_poly.pdbx_seq_one_letter_code
_entity_poly.pdbx_strand_id
1 'polypeptide(L)'
;MARPAITPFPTLMAMSFASLVLAPAVQGQTVAERAETCRRVGDARFIRIDPAAAARLAGIGLDRGAIFERMAETAIPETMGCWAMPVGNFDSQLISVGMAQWNYGTGSLQPVLERWRDGFGSRRRFREVLAMLAPVYGSLLFSRDCLAVPVREACRARILAAHDAQGRLHPVLTTELTAIFESDAMLQVQVDAYVRRLLFVRDELLRLFPAEAITMRKIRWAIDTVVQQTRLPPNEDIARLRARLAAMPPAERWPRLRAIFAWYQAIAETIDQDGIVRDYAWNVEQWSCLIDWGRIDPEQYELLHLTFLRSRTAIGNSGRWQALTFSRRAKIILDVGSVSGRRDGECPAGVATAPPAAPRASADGRP
;
A
#
# COMPACT_ATOMS: atom_id res chain seq x y z
N MET A 1 -51.33 -60.56 -36.62
CA MET A 1 -52.77 -60.45 -36.28
C MET A 1 -52.86 -59.50 -35.10
N ALA A 2 -53.21 -58.24 -35.34
CA ALA A 2 -54.56 -57.68 -35.27
C ALA A 2 -54.79 -56.97 -33.91
N ARG A 3 -55.11 -55.67 -34.04
CA ARG A 3 -55.49 -54.58 -33.11
C ARG A 3 -56.13 -54.97 -31.76
N PRO A 4 -55.99 -54.09 -30.75
CA PRO A 4 -56.97 -52.99 -30.49
C PRO A 4 -56.23 -51.67 -30.15
N ALA A 5 -56.81 -50.52 -29.86
CA ALA A 5 -58.06 -49.77 -30.12
C ALA A 5 -57.77 -48.33 -29.58
N ILE A 6 -58.62 -47.37 -29.89
CA ILE A 6 -58.35 -45.91 -29.91
C ILE A 6 -58.94 -45.15 -28.70
N THR A 7 -58.18 -44.16 -28.18
CA THR A 7 -58.53 -42.89 -27.45
C THR A 7 -59.02 -42.90 -25.98
N PRO A 8 -58.95 -41.77 -25.21
CA PRO A 8 -58.57 -40.37 -25.54
C PRO A 8 -57.57 -39.63 -24.58
N PHE A 9 -56.93 -38.56 -25.07
CA PHE A 9 -56.44 -37.37 -24.32
C PHE A 9 -57.61 -36.34 -24.20
N PRO A 10 -57.58 -35.27 -23.36
CA PRO A 10 -56.46 -34.69 -22.61
C PRO A 10 -56.76 -34.29 -21.14
N THR A 11 -55.73 -34.17 -20.30
CA THR A 11 -55.82 -33.43 -19.03
C THR A 11 -54.90 -32.21 -19.12
N LEU A 12 -55.52 -31.04 -19.20
CA LEU A 12 -54.89 -29.73 -19.03
C LEU A 12 -54.19 -29.65 -17.67
N MET A 13 -52.86 -29.60 -17.69
CA MET A 13 -52.07 -29.29 -16.50
C MET A 13 -51.82 -27.78 -16.50
N ALA A 14 -52.45 -27.08 -15.57
CA ALA A 14 -52.30 -25.65 -15.37
C ALA A 14 -50.85 -25.33 -14.95
N MET A 15 -50.11 -24.62 -15.81
CA MET A 15 -48.86 -23.98 -15.43
C MET A 15 -49.18 -22.85 -14.45
N SER A 16 -48.93 -23.09 -13.17
CA SER A 16 -48.84 -22.02 -12.19
C SER A 16 -47.57 -21.22 -12.45
N PHE A 17 -47.71 -20.05 -13.07
CA PHE A 17 -46.71 -18.99 -13.04
C PHE A 17 -46.56 -18.53 -11.58
N ALA A 18 -45.65 -19.15 -10.84
CA ALA A 18 -45.15 -18.57 -9.62
C ALA A 18 -44.37 -17.31 -10.01
N SER A 19 -44.95 -16.15 -9.73
CA SER A 19 -44.27 -14.87 -9.81
C SER A 19 -43.03 -14.93 -8.93
N LEU A 20 -41.86 -15.08 -9.57
CA LEU A 20 -40.57 -14.80 -8.96
C LEU A 20 -40.58 -13.34 -8.52
N VAL A 21 -40.81 -13.11 -7.22
CA VAL A 21 -40.38 -11.87 -6.58
C VAL A 21 -38.86 -11.94 -6.56
N LEU A 22 -38.24 -11.40 -7.62
CA LEU A 22 -36.82 -11.06 -7.64
C LEU A 22 -36.62 -10.08 -6.47
N ALA A 23 -36.08 -10.58 -5.36
CA ALA A 23 -35.54 -9.71 -4.33
C ALA A 23 -34.59 -8.73 -5.02
N PRO A 24 -34.66 -7.42 -4.71
CA PRO A 24 -33.75 -6.45 -5.31
C PRO A 24 -32.33 -6.95 -5.04
N ALA A 25 -31.56 -7.15 -6.11
CA ALA A 25 -30.15 -7.44 -6.00
C ALA A 25 -29.55 -6.34 -5.13
N VAL A 26 -29.07 -6.70 -3.94
CA VAL A 26 -28.37 -5.77 -3.06
C VAL A 26 -27.14 -5.31 -3.84
N GLN A 27 -27.23 -4.13 -4.45
CA GLN A 27 -26.11 -3.50 -5.13
C GLN A 27 -25.07 -3.21 -4.04
N GLY A 28 -24.00 -4.00 -4.02
CA GLY A 28 -22.90 -3.78 -3.10
C GLY A 28 -22.27 -2.41 -3.37
N GLN A 29 -22.00 -1.65 -2.31
CA GLN A 29 -21.33 -0.35 -2.39
C GLN A 29 -20.02 -0.44 -3.18
N THR A 30 -19.77 0.55 -4.03
CA THR A 30 -18.51 0.70 -4.77
C THR A 30 -17.34 1.02 -3.83
N VAL A 31 -16.11 0.83 -4.31
CA VAL A 31 -14.90 1.18 -3.53
C VAL A 31 -14.87 2.68 -3.18
N ALA A 32 -15.34 3.54 -4.09
CA ALA A 32 -15.41 4.98 -3.86
C ALA A 32 -16.41 5.33 -2.74
N GLU A 33 -17.63 4.76 -2.79
CA GLU A 33 -18.65 4.97 -1.75
C GLU A 33 -18.18 4.47 -0.37
N ARG A 34 -17.47 3.34 -0.33
CA ARG A 34 -16.87 2.83 0.92
C ARG A 34 -15.79 3.78 1.44
N ALA A 35 -14.98 4.36 0.57
CA ALA A 35 -13.92 5.28 0.96
C ALA A 35 -14.47 6.59 1.58
N GLU A 36 -15.66 7.03 1.15
CA GLU A 36 -16.34 8.22 1.70
C GLU A 36 -16.95 7.98 3.08
N THR A 37 -17.34 6.75 3.39
CA THR A 37 -18.09 6.39 4.60
C THR A 37 -17.26 5.64 5.65
N CYS A 38 -16.03 5.27 5.34
CA CYS A 38 -15.18 4.50 6.25
C CYS A 38 -14.62 5.33 7.42
N ARG A 39 -14.22 4.64 8.50
CA ARG A 39 -13.42 5.26 9.55
C ARG A 39 -12.01 5.57 9.00
N ARG A 40 -11.67 6.86 8.92
CA ARG A 40 -10.35 7.33 8.45
C ARG A 40 -9.24 6.95 9.42
N VAL A 41 -8.08 6.60 8.88
CA VAL A 41 -6.85 6.41 9.66
C VAL A 41 -6.47 7.74 10.32
N GLY A 42 -6.24 7.70 11.64
CA GLY A 42 -5.93 8.88 12.43
C GLY A 42 -5.69 8.55 13.90
N ASP A 43 -5.21 9.55 14.64
CA ASP A 43 -4.97 9.43 16.08
C ASP A 43 -6.27 9.23 16.87
N ALA A 44 -6.22 8.40 17.91
CA ALA A 44 -7.29 8.27 18.90
C ALA A 44 -6.70 8.14 20.32
N ARG A 45 -7.37 8.74 21.30
CA ARG A 45 -6.87 8.85 22.69
C ARG A 45 -6.58 7.51 23.36
N PHE A 46 -7.30 6.45 23.00
CA PHE A 46 -7.09 5.12 23.56
C PHE A 46 -5.82 4.44 23.00
N ILE A 47 -5.32 4.88 21.84
CA ILE A 47 -4.16 4.27 21.19
C ILE A 47 -2.90 4.65 21.95
N ARG A 48 -2.18 3.64 22.40
CA ARG A 48 -0.91 3.78 23.12
C ARG A 48 0.24 3.48 22.17
N ILE A 49 1.29 4.29 22.20
CA ILE A 49 2.56 3.98 21.55
C ILE A 49 3.54 3.70 22.67
N ASP A 50 4.27 2.58 22.57
CA ASP A 50 5.32 2.25 23.54
C ASP A 50 6.27 3.46 23.73
N PRO A 51 6.50 3.93 24.96
CA PRO A 51 7.29 5.14 25.18
C PRO A 51 8.71 5.06 24.63
N ALA A 52 9.35 3.88 24.68
CA ALA A 52 10.69 3.71 24.14
C ALA A 52 10.70 3.74 22.60
N ALA A 53 9.69 3.13 21.95
CA ALA A 53 9.49 3.26 20.51
C ALA A 53 9.23 4.71 20.09
N ALA A 54 8.37 5.43 20.83
CA ALA A 54 8.08 6.83 20.58
C ALA A 54 9.35 7.70 20.68
N ALA A 55 10.15 7.52 21.72
CA ALA A 55 11.42 8.24 21.88
C ALA A 55 12.41 7.94 20.74
N ARG A 56 12.53 6.67 20.31
CA ARG A 56 13.40 6.29 19.19
C ARG A 56 12.97 6.92 17.87
N LEU A 57 11.67 6.96 17.60
CA LEU A 57 11.08 7.55 16.38
C LEU A 57 11.16 9.07 16.39
N ALA A 58 10.95 9.71 17.53
CA ALA A 58 11.14 11.15 17.70
C ALA A 58 12.58 11.58 17.37
N GLY A 59 13.57 10.72 17.64
CA GLY A 59 14.98 10.95 17.26
C GLY A 59 15.24 11.09 15.76
N ILE A 60 14.29 10.73 14.89
CA ILE A 60 14.33 11.02 13.44
C ILE A 60 13.19 11.96 13.01
N GLY A 61 12.57 12.69 13.93
CA GLY A 61 11.48 13.63 13.63
C GLY A 61 10.11 12.97 13.43
N LEU A 62 9.91 11.72 13.89
CA LEU A 62 8.61 11.05 13.92
C LEU A 62 8.03 11.07 15.33
N ASP A 63 7.45 12.20 15.72
CA ASP A 63 6.60 12.29 16.91
C ASP A 63 5.24 11.59 16.69
N ARG A 64 4.36 11.62 17.70
CA ARG A 64 3.05 10.97 17.60
C ARG A 64 2.23 11.48 16.42
N GLY A 65 2.20 12.80 16.20
CA GLY A 65 1.44 13.41 15.12
C GLY A 65 1.97 12.94 13.77
N ALA A 66 3.29 13.05 13.58
CA ALA A 66 3.96 12.62 12.36
C ALA A 66 3.79 11.10 12.10
N ILE A 67 3.78 10.26 13.14
CA ILE A 67 3.50 8.82 12.99
C ILE A 67 2.12 8.60 12.36
N PHE A 68 1.07 9.25 12.90
CA PHE A 68 -0.29 9.09 12.37
C PHE A 68 -0.48 9.72 11.00
N GLU A 69 0.19 10.83 10.70
CA GLU A 69 0.20 11.39 9.35
C GLU A 69 0.81 10.41 8.33
N ARG A 70 1.97 9.83 8.63
CA ARG A 70 2.61 8.85 7.74
C ARG A 70 1.77 7.58 7.61
N MET A 71 1.11 7.18 8.70
CA MET A 71 0.18 6.06 8.71
C MET A 71 -1.02 6.32 7.78
N ALA A 72 -1.61 7.53 7.85
CA ALA A 72 -2.68 7.95 6.96
C ALA A 72 -2.22 8.04 5.50
N GLU A 73 -1.06 8.62 5.22
CA GLU A 73 -0.45 8.66 3.88
C GLU A 73 -0.23 7.26 3.30
N THR A 74 0.27 6.33 4.13
CA THR A 74 0.48 4.93 3.73
C THR A 74 -0.86 4.26 3.40
N ALA A 75 -1.92 4.59 4.14
CA ALA A 75 -3.23 4.00 3.94
C ALA A 75 -3.96 4.52 2.68
N ILE A 76 -3.61 5.67 2.13
CA ILE A 76 -4.26 6.22 0.93
C ILE A 76 -4.19 5.26 -0.27
N PRO A 77 -2.99 4.82 -0.75
CA PRO A 77 -2.93 3.93 -1.90
C PRO A 77 -3.45 2.52 -1.59
N GLU A 78 -3.46 2.10 -0.33
CA GLU A 78 -3.85 0.73 0.05
C GLU A 78 -5.36 0.62 0.32
N THR A 79 -5.94 1.58 1.04
CA THR A 79 -7.31 1.51 1.58
C THR A 79 -8.08 2.80 1.36
N MET A 80 -7.64 3.66 0.44
CA MET A 80 -8.15 5.02 0.30
C MET A 80 -8.02 5.86 1.58
N GLY A 81 -7.27 5.40 2.59
CA GLY A 81 -7.06 6.02 3.90
C GLY A 81 -8.01 5.53 5.01
N CYS A 82 -8.62 4.36 4.84
CA CYS A 82 -9.53 3.73 5.80
C CYS A 82 -8.82 2.76 6.77
N TRP A 83 -9.40 2.53 7.94
CA TRP A 83 -8.88 1.54 8.88
C TRP A 83 -9.12 0.08 8.49
N ALA A 84 -10.15 -0.21 7.70
CA ALA A 84 -10.57 -1.58 7.38
C ALA A 84 -10.64 -1.85 5.87
N MET A 85 -11.52 -1.15 5.15
CA MET A 85 -11.85 -1.35 3.72
C MET A 85 -11.62 -2.79 3.19
N PRO A 86 -12.42 -3.78 3.64
CA PRO A 86 -12.28 -5.17 3.20
C PRO A 86 -12.55 -5.31 1.69
N VAL A 87 -11.68 -6.05 1.01
CA VAL A 87 -11.79 -6.39 -0.41
C VAL A 87 -11.60 -7.89 -0.61
N GLY A 88 -12.24 -8.41 -1.67
CA GLY A 88 -12.24 -9.83 -1.99
C GLY A 88 -11.08 -10.26 -2.89
N ASN A 89 -11.29 -11.34 -3.63
CA ASN A 89 -10.25 -12.09 -4.32
C ASN A 89 -10.00 -11.62 -5.77
N PHE A 90 -9.75 -10.32 -6.00
CA PHE A 90 -9.51 -9.81 -7.37
C PHE A 90 -8.08 -10.05 -7.88
N ASP A 91 -7.13 -10.25 -6.97
CA ASP A 91 -5.69 -10.43 -7.23
C ASP A 91 -5.16 -11.77 -6.64
N SER A 92 -6.06 -12.73 -6.44
CA SER A 92 -5.76 -14.05 -5.85
C SER A 92 -5.29 -14.03 -4.38
N GLN A 93 -5.60 -12.96 -3.62
CA GLN A 93 -5.22 -12.82 -2.21
C GLN A 93 -6.26 -13.30 -1.19
N LEU A 94 -7.40 -13.83 -1.66
CA LEU A 94 -8.58 -14.27 -0.91
C LEU A 94 -9.33 -13.13 -0.19
N ILE A 95 -8.71 -12.51 0.81
CA ILE A 95 -9.22 -11.35 1.53
C ILE A 95 -8.06 -10.41 1.74
N SER A 96 -8.27 -9.12 1.47
CA SER A 96 -7.37 -8.05 1.89
C SER A 96 -8.14 -7.04 2.74
N VAL A 97 -7.58 -6.62 3.87
CA VAL A 97 -8.26 -5.78 4.87
C VAL A 97 -7.25 -5.06 5.76
N GLY A 98 -7.69 -3.97 6.38
CA GLY A 98 -6.90 -3.15 7.28
C GLY A 98 -6.14 -2.07 6.54
N MET A 99 -5.66 -1.05 7.26
CA MET A 99 -5.01 0.15 6.71
C MET A 99 -3.82 -0.11 5.78
N ALA A 100 -3.22 -1.31 5.83
CA ALA A 100 -2.12 -1.73 4.98
C ALA A 100 -2.47 -2.91 4.04
N GLN A 101 -3.76 -3.20 3.81
CA GLN A 101 -4.23 -4.31 2.97
C GLN A 101 -3.60 -5.66 3.33
N TRP A 102 -3.63 -6.00 4.63
CA TRP A 102 -3.20 -7.29 5.12
C TRP A 102 -4.07 -8.39 4.51
N ASN A 103 -3.44 -9.44 3.99
CA ASN A 103 -4.15 -10.42 3.20
C ASN A 103 -3.77 -11.87 3.50
N TYR A 104 -4.73 -12.77 3.25
CA TYR A 104 -4.54 -14.20 3.50
C TYR A 104 -3.60 -14.86 2.50
N GLY A 105 -3.66 -14.46 1.23
CA GLY A 105 -2.88 -15.06 0.14
C GLY A 105 -1.37 -14.96 0.35
N THR A 106 -0.87 -13.80 0.81
CA THR A 106 0.56 -13.60 1.16
C THR A 106 0.92 -14.04 2.57
N GLY A 107 -0.07 -14.37 3.41
CA GLY A 107 0.18 -14.72 4.82
C GLY A 107 0.33 -13.53 5.77
N SER A 108 0.02 -12.31 5.31
CA SER A 108 0.23 -11.09 6.09
C SER A 108 -0.92 -10.80 7.08
N LEU A 109 -2.13 -11.29 6.83
CA LEU A 109 -3.29 -11.11 7.71
C LEU A 109 -3.22 -11.95 8.99
N GLN A 110 -2.69 -13.16 8.92
CA GLN A 110 -2.68 -14.13 10.00
C GLN A 110 -1.99 -13.57 11.26
N PRO A 111 -0.77 -12.99 11.19
CA PRO A 111 -0.12 -12.42 12.37
C PRO A 111 -0.87 -11.23 12.99
N VAL A 112 -1.70 -10.51 12.22
CA VAL A 112 -2.53 -9.41 12.73
C VAL A 112 -3.71 -9.97 13.52
N LEU A 113 -4.41 -10.96 12.96
CA LEU A 113 -5.51 -11.64 13.63
C LEU A 113 -5.04 -12.35 14.91
N GLU A 114 -3.89 -13.03 14.87
CA GLU A 114 -3.33 -13.69 16.06
C GLU A 114 -3.02 -12.71 17.18
N ARG A 115 -2.40 -11.56 16.88
CA ARG A 115 -2.14 -10.52 17.88
C ARG A 115 -3.43 -9.95 18.47
N TRP A 116 -4.45 -9.72 17.65
CA TRP A 116 -5.74 -9.25 18.13
C TRP A 116 -6.40 -10.25 19.07
N ARG A 117 -6.43 -11.52 18.67
CA ARG A 117 -6.94 -12.63 19.48
C ARG A 117 -6.22 -12.74 20.84
N ASP A 118 -4.90 -12.65 20.83
CA ASP A 118 -4.08 -12.85 22.01
C ASP A 118 -4.08 -11.62 22.94
N GLY A 119 -4.40 -10.43 22.41
CA GLY A 119 -4.51 -9.17 23.17
C GLY A 119 -5.63 -9.11 24.21
N PHE A 120 -6.60 -10.03 24.19
CA PHE A 120 -7.72 -10.04 25.15
C PHE A 120 -7.37 -10.65 26.52
N GLY A 121 -6.17 -11.22 26.69
CA GLY A 121 -5.69 -11.81 27.95
C GLY A 121 -6.38 -13.12 28.37
N SER A 122 -7.50 -13.50 27.74
CA SER A 122 -8.13 -14.81 27.92
C SER A 122 -8.91 -15.24 26.68
N ARG A 123 -8.99 -16.56 26.45
CA ARG A 123 -9.78 -17.14 25.36
C ARG A 123 -11.29 -16.88 25.50
N ARG A 124 -11.80 -16.78 26.72
CA ARG A 124 -13.22 -16.50 26.98
C ARG A 124 -13.59 -15.09 26.47
N ARG A 125 -12.85 -14.07 26.90
CA ARG A 125 -13.08 -12.68 26.50
C ARG A 125 -12.95 -12.48 24.99
N PHE A 126 -11.94 -13.11 24.37
CA PHE A 126 -11.81 -13.14 22.91
C PHE A 126 -13.07 -13.69 22.23
N ARG A 127 -13.60 -14.84 22.67
CA ARG A 127 -14.80 -15.45 22.07
C ARG A 127 -16.05 -14.59 22.24
N GLU A 128 -16.22 -13.95 23.40
CA GLU A 128 -17.35 -13.03 23.65
C GLU A 128 -17.32 -11.83 22.70
N VAL A 129 -16.15 -11.20 22.55
CA VAL A 129 -15.99 -10.06 21.63
C VAL A 129 -16.12 -10.50 20.17
N LEU A 130 -15.56 -11.67 19.81
CA LEU A 130 -15.70 -12.20 18.46
C LEU A 130 -17.16 -12.50 18.11
N ALA A 131 -17.94 -13.06 19.04
CA ALA A 131 -19.36 -13.33 18.82
C ALA A 131 -20.19 -12.04 18.64
N MET A 132 -19.77 -10.94 19.27
CA MET A 132 -20.39 -9.63 19.09
C MET A 132 -20.05 -9.00 17.73
N LEU A 133 -18.77 -9.03 17.33
CA LEU A 133 -18.30 -8.33 16.13
C LEU A 133 -18.47 -9.16 14.83
N ALA A 134 -18.37 -10.48 14.94
CA ALA A 134 -18.35 -11.40 13.80
C ALA A 134 -19.09 -12.72 14.09
N PRO A 135 -20.41 -12.67 14.33
CA PRO A 135 -21.20 -13.84 14.73
C PRO A 135 -21.24 -14.98 13.68
N VAL A 136 -21.11 -14.66 12.39
CA VAL A 136 -21.25 -15.63 11.29
C VAL A 136 -19.90 -16.20 10.86
N TYR A 137 -18.95 -15.33 10.46
CA TYR A 137 -17.68 -15.74 9.90
C TYR A 137 -16.51 -15.67 10.89
N GLY A 138 -16.68 -15.08 12.06
CA GLY A 138 -15.59 -14.96 13.05
C GLY A 138 -14.93 -16.29 13.39
N SER A 139 -15.71 -17.34 13.60
CA SER A 139 -15.18 -18.69 13.89
C SER A 139 -14.32 -19.26 12.74
N LEU A 140 -14.67 -18.95 11.49
CA LEU A 140 -13.89 -19.31 10.30
C LEU A 140 -12.58 -18.51 10.24
N LEU A 141 -12.66 -17.17 10.34
CA LEU A 141 -11.52 -16.25 10.24
C LEU A 141 -10.39 -16.59 11.23
N PHE A 142 -10.77 -17.04 12.43
CA PHE A 142 -9.86 -17.42 13.50
C PHE A 142 -9.66 -18.94 13.65
N SER A 143 -10.13 -19.72 12.68
CA SER A 143 -9.89 -21.16 12.66
C SER A 143 -8.40 -21.46 12.47
N ARG A 144 -7.96 -22.62 12.95
CA ARG A 144 -6.58 -23.10 12.75
C ARG A 144 -6.17 -23.11 11.27
N ASP A 145 -7.11 -23.41 10.38
CA ASP A 145 -6.84 -23.54 8.96
C ASP A 145 -6.71 -22.17 8.26
N CYS A 146 -7.41 -21.13 8.73
CA CYS A 146 -7.26 -19.77 8.23
C CYS A 146 -6.07 -19.02 8.84
N LEU A 147 -5.64 -19.38 10.05
CA LEU A 147 -4.45 -18.81 10.68
C LEU A 147 -3.14 -19.49 10.24
N ALA A 148 -3.21 -20.54 9.42
CA ALA A 148 -2.03 -21.13 8.80
C ALA A 148 -1.42 -20.21 7.72
N VAL A 149 -0.10 -20.29 7.54
CA VAL A 149 0.64 -19.62 6.46
C VAL A 149 1.41 -20.68 5.66
N PRO A 150 1.06 -20.96 4.39
CA PRO A 150 -0.13 -20.47 3.69
C PRO A 150 -1.44 -20.98 4.31
N VAL A 151 -2.57 -20.34 3.99
CA VAL A 151 -3.90 -20.83 4.41
C VAL A 151 -4.15 -22.24 3.89
N ARG A 152 -4.82 -23.07 4.69
CA ARG A 152 -5.14 -24.44 4.27
C ARG A 152 -6.37 -24.48 3.38
N GLU A 153 -6.46 -25.52 2.55
CA GLU A 153 -7.52 -25.64 1.54
C GLU A 153 -8.94 -25.59 2.13
N ALA A 154 -9.16 -26.16 3.32
CA ALA A 154 -10.45 -26.08 4.00
C ALA A 154 -10.89 -24.64 4.32
N CYS A 155 -9.94 -23.78 4.74
CA CYS A 155 -10.21 -22.35 4.90
C CYS A 155 -10.46 -21.69 3.55
N ARG A 156 -9.56 -21.93 2.58
CA ARG A 156 -9.63 -21.36 1.23
C ARG A 156 -10.99 -21.60 0.58
N ALA A 157 -11.46 -22.84 0.57
CA ALA A 157 -12.75 -23.22 0.00
C ALA A 157 -13.93 -22.49 0.67
N ARG A 158 -13.93 -22.39 2.01
CA ARG A 158 -15.00 -21.71 2.76
C ARG A 158 -15.00 -20.19 2.56
N ILE A 159 -13.82 -19.58 2.45
CA ILE A 159 -13.68 -18.16 2.15
C ILE A 159 -14.12 -17.89 0.71
N LEU A 160 -13.72 -18.72 -0.26
CA LEU A 160 -14.19 -18.61 -1.65
C LEU A 160 -15.71 -18.82 -1.77
N ALA A 161 -16.31 -19.71 -0.97
CA ALA A 161 -17.77 -19.86 -0.91
C ALA A 161 -18.49 -18.62 -0.35
N ALA A 162 -17.77 -17.72 0.34
CA ALA A 162 -18.28 -16.42 0.80
C ALA A 162 -17.96 -15.28 -0.18
N HIS A 163 -17.58 -15.59 -1.43
CA HIS A 163 -17.45 -14.63 -2.51
C HIS A 163 -18.60 -14.76 -3.51
N ASP A 164 -18.92 -13.67 -4.20
CA ASP A 164 -19.77 -13.73 -5.38
C ASP A 164 -18.98 -14.15 -6.64
N ALA A 165 -19.68 -14.28 -7.76
CA ALA A 165 -19.09 -14.68 -9.04
C ALA A 165 -18.05 -13.68 -9.58
N GLN A 166 -18.02 -12.46 -9.07
CA GLN A 166 -17.04 -11.42 -9.42
C GLN A 166 -15.86 -11.38 -8.43
N GLY A 167 -15.81 -12.32 -7.47
CA GLY A 167 -14.77 -12.36 -6.44
C GLY A 167 -14.93 -11.27 -5.37
N ARG A 168 -16.10 -10.64 -5.25
CA ARG A 168 -16.39 -9.68 -4.17
C ARG A 168 -16.83 -10.42 -2.92
N LEU A 169 -16.50 -9.86 -1.75
CA LEU A 169 -16.90 -10.45 -0.46
C LEU A 169 -18.41 -10.38 -0.26
N HIS A 170 -18.97 -11.43 0.34
CA HIS A 170 -20.34 -11.42 0.84
C HIS A 170 -20.55 -10.22 1.80
N PRO A 171 -21.71 -9.53 1.75
CA PRO A 171 -21.94 -8.32 2.57
C PRO A 171 -21.79 -8.54 4.07
N VAL A 172 -22.21 -9.71 4.58
CA VAL A 172 -22.04 -10.08 6.00
C VAL A 172 -20.56 -10.19 6.35
N LEU A 173 -19.76 -10.90 5.54
CA LEU A 173 -18.32 -11.02 5.76
C LEU A 173 -17.62 -9.65 5.71
N THR A 174 -18.01 -8.79 4.77
CA THR A 174 -17.53 -7.41 4.69
C THR A 174 -17.82 -6.66 6.00
N THR A 175 -19.07 -6.72 6.49
CA THR A 175 -19.50 -6.02 7.71
C THR A 175 -18.74 -6.49 8.94
N GLU A 176 -18.57 -7.81 9.11
CA GLU A 176 -17.86 -8.39 10.24
C GLU A 176 -16.36 -8.06 10.22
N LEU A 177 -15.72 -8.10 9.04
CA LEU A 177 -14.33 -7.67 8.89
C LEU A 177 -14.18 -6.18 9.22
N THR A 178 -15.08 -5.32 8.75
CA THR A 178 -15.09 -3.89 9.11
C THR A 178 -15.22 -3.72 10.63
N ALA A 179 -16.17 -4.41 11.27
CA ALA A 179 -16.38 -4.33 12.71
C ALA A 179 -15.14 -4.78 13.52
N ILE A 180 -14.47 -5.86 13.09
CA ILE A 180 -13.21 -6.29 13.70
C ILE A 180 -12.13 -5.22 13.50
N PHE A 181 -11.93 -4.74 12.27
CA PHE A 181 -10.82 -3.85 11.93
C PHE A 181 -10.97 -2.41 12.40
N GLU A 182 -12.19 -1.98 12.68
CA GLU A 182 -12.48 -0.67 13.28
C GLU A 182 -12.66 -0.73 14.81
N SER A 183 -12.55 -1.92 15.42
CA SER A 183 -12.55 -2.07 16.89
C SER A 183 -11.28 -1.47 17.52
N ASP A 184 -11.41 -0.81 18.67
CA ASP A 184 -10.27 -0.17 19.36
C ASP A 184 -9.09 -1.13 19.60
N ALA A 185 -9.37 -2.39 19.91
CA ALA A 185 -8.35 -3.42 20.07
C ALA A 185 -7.59 -3.71 18.76
N MET A 186 -8.28 -3.75 17.62
CA MET A 186 -7.62 -3.97 16.33
C MET A 186 -6.88 -2.72 15.86
N LEU A 187 -7.42 -1.53 16.13
CA LEU A 187 -6.72 -0.27 15.86
C LEU A 187 -5.39 -0.20 16.60
N GLN A 188 -5.35 -0.62 17.87
CA GLN A 188 -4.10 -0.75 18.62
C GLN A 188 -3.12 -1.73 17.94
N VAL A 189 -3.59 -2.91 17.51
CA VAL A 189 -2.74 -3.91 16.82
C VAL A 189 -2.17 -3.37 15.51
N GLN A 190 -2.99 -2.67 14.72
CA GLN A 190 -2.56 -2.06 13.46
C GLN A 190 -1.51 -0.97 13.69
N VAL A 191 -1.69 -0.13 14.72
CA VAL A 191 -0.70 0.89 15.11
C VAL A 191 0.59 0.24 15.60
N ASP A 192 0.52 -0.78 16.45
CA ASP A 192 1.72 -1.48 16.93
C ASP A 192 2.51 -2.12 15.77
N ALA A 193 1.81 -2.68 14.79
CA ALA A 193 2.42 -3.23 13.60
C ALA A 193 3.10 -2.13 12.76
N TYR A 194 2.45 -0.98 12.61
CA TYR A 194 3.02 0.16 11.88
C TYR A 194 4.20 0.80 12.62
N VAL A 195 4.13 0.98 13.94
CA VAL A 195 5.24 1.48 14.76
C VAL A 195 6.46 0.57 14.68
N ARG A 196 6.28 -0.76 14.73
CA ARG A 196 7.39 -1.71 14.49
C ARG A 196 8.00 -1.55 13.11
N ARG A 197 7.18 -1.31 12.09
CA ARG A 197 7.64 -1.03 10.73
C ARG A 197 8.43 0.27 10.66
N LEU A 198 7.98 1.34 11.33
CA LEU A 198 8.69 2.61 11.40
C LEU A 198 10.04 2.49 12.13
N LEU A 199 10.12 1.67 13.19
CA LEU A 199 11.39 1.40 13.86
C LEU A 199 12.38 0.69 12.91
N PHE A 200 11.89 -0.24 12.09
CA PHE A 200 12.72 -0.85 11.05
C PHE A 200 13.15 0.17 9.99
N VAL A 201 12.24 1.05 9.54
CA VAL A 201 12.56 2.16 8.61
C VAL A 201 13.63 3.07 9.19
N ARG A 202 13.52 3.44 10.48
CA ARG A 202 14.54 4.23 11.18
C ARG A 202 15.89 3.55 11.13
N ASP A 203 15.96 2.27 11.47
CA ASP A 203 17.23 1.54 11.51
C ASP A 203 17.84 1.41 10.11
N GLU A 204 17.01 1.22 9.07
CA GLU A 204 17.44 1.24 7.66
C GLU A 204 17.94 2.63 7.19
N LEU A 205 17.29 3.71 7.62
CA LEU A 205 17.71 5.07 7.31
C LEU A 205 19.05 5.42 7.95
N LEU A 206 19.23 5.08 9.22
CA LEU A 206 20.50 5.29 9.94
C LEU A 206 21.62 4.44 9.34
N ARG A 207 21.32 3.25 8.84
CA ARG A 207 22.29 2.44 8.07
C ARG A 207 22.67 3.10 6.76
N LEU A 208 21.70 3.63 6.03
CA LEU A 208 21.90 4.21 4.70
C LEU A 208 22.56 5.60 4.75
N PHE A 209 22.28 6.39 5.78
CA PHE A 209 22.70 7.78 5.95
C PHE A 209 23.36 8.02 7.32
N PRO A 210 24.49 7.35 7.64
CA PRO A 210 25.04 7.32 9.00
C PRO A 210 25.58 8.66 9.51
N ALA A 211 25.91 9.61 8.62
CA ALA A 211 26.49 10.91 8.96
C ALA A 211 25.65 12.09 8.46
N GLU A 212 24.44 11.84 7.98
CA GLU A 212 23.57 12.88 7.41
C GLU A 212 22.31 13.07 8.24
N ALA A 213 21.73 14.27 8.13
CA ALA A 213 20.39 14.51 8.68
C ALA A 213 19.35 13.61 7.98
N ILE A 214 18.45 13.06 8.79
CA ILE A 214 17.30 12.30 8.31
C ILE A 214 16.14 13.28 8.07
N THR A 215 15.92 13.67 6.83
CA THR A 215 14.85 14.58 6.43
C THR A 215 13.50 13.86 6.31
N MET A 216 12.40 14.61 6.37
CA MET A 216 11.07 14.03 6.18
C MET A 216 10.90 13.41 4.78
N ARG A 217 11.61 13.93 3.77
CA ARG A 217 11.65 13.35 2.42
C ARG A 217 12.28 11.95 2.43
N LYS A 218 13.45 11.79 3.08
CA LYS A 218 14.09 10.47 3.28
C LYS A 218 13.16 9.51 4.02
N ILE A 219 12.45 9.98 5.04
CA ILE A 219 11.50 9.17 5.81
C ILE A 219 10.33 8.70 4.94
N ARG A 220 9.62 9.60 4.27
CA ARG A 220 8.48 9.24 3.40
C ARG A 220 8.92 8.28 2.29
N TRP A 221 10.07 8.53 1.67
CA TRP A 221 10.66 7.66 0.65
C TRP A 221 10.96 6.26 1.19
N ALA A 222 11.57 6.18 2.38
CA ALA A 222 11.92 4.91 2.98
C ALA A 222 10.70 4.12 3.46
N ILE A 223 9.67 4.79 4.00
CA ILE A 223 8.39 4.16 4.35
C ILE A 223 7.78 3.48 3.12
N ASP A 224 7.59 4.21 2.01
CA ASP A 224 7.02 3.62 0.79
C ASP A 224 7.89 2.47 0.25
N THR A 225 9.22 2.64 0.27
CA THR A 225 10.14 1.59 -0.18
C THR A 225 10.04 0.32 0.66
N VAL A 226 10.02 0.44 1.99
CA VAL A 226 9.98 -0.70 2.90
C VAL A 226 8.59 -1.34 2.95
N VAL A 227 7.51 -0.56 2.82
CA VAL A 227 6.15 -1.10 2.74
C VAL A 227 5.99 -1.95 1.49
N GLN A 228 6.46 -1.47 0.34
CA GLN A 228 6.27 -2.14 -0.95
C GLN A 228 7.32 -3.21 -1.26
N GLN A 229 8.55 -3.07 -0.75
CA GLN A 229 9.68 -3.94 -1.12
C GLN A 229 10.52 -4.40 0.08
N THR A 230 9.97 -4.30 1.29
CA THR A 230 10.49 -4.84 2.57
C THR A 230 11.79 -4.22 3.10
N ARG A 231 12.68 -3.71 2.25
CA ARG A 231 14.02 -3.20 2.64
C ARG A 231 14.56 -2.17 1.65
N LEU A 232 15.47 -1.33 2.14
CA LEU A 232 16.27 -0.41 1.32
C LEU A 232 17.41 -1.19 0.60
N PRO A 233 18.13 -0.56 -0.35
CA PRO A 233 19.28 -1.21 -1.00
C PRO A 233 20.32 -1.76 0.00
N PRO A 234 21.02 -2.86 -0.34
CA PRO A 234 22.15 -3.36 0.46
C PRO A 234 23.33 -2.38 0.43
N ASN A 235 24.19 -2.45 1.47
CA ASN A 235 25.37 -1.59 1.62
C ASN A 235 26.29 -1.60 0.39
N GLU A 236 26.51 -2.76 -0.22
CA GLU A 236 27.37 -2.89 -1.40
C GLU A 236 26.83 -2.10 -2.60
N ASP A 237 25.53 -2.19 -2.87
CA ASP A 237 24.89 -1.46 -3.97
C ASP A 237 24.94 0.05 -3.74
N ILE A 238 24.75 0.48 -2.49
CA ILE A 238 24.83 1.89 -2.08
C ILE A 238 26.25 2.41 -2.26
N ALA A 239 27.25 1.71 -1.74
CA ALA A 239 28.65 2.10 -1.83
C ALA A 239 29.09 2.20 -3.30
N ARG A 240 28.72 1.21 -4.12
CA ARG A 240 29.00 1.21 -5.56
C ARG A 240 28.31 2.37 -6.28
N LEU A 241 27.05 2.68 -5.95
CA LEU A 241 26.35 3.83 -6.52
C LEU A 241 27.03 5.15 -6.11
N ARG A 242 27.28 5.36 -4.82
CA ARG A 242 27.88 6.60 -4.31
C ARG A 242 29.28 6.83 -4.86
N ALA A 243 30.09 5.78 -5.02
CA ALA A 243 31.39 5.90 -5.69
C ALA A 243 31.27 6.38 -7.13
N ARG A 244 30.28 5.87 -7.89
CA ARG A 244 29.99 6.32 -9.25
C ARG A 244 29.47 7.75 -9.30
N LEU A 245 28.63 8.14 -8.35
CA LEU A 245 28.11 9.52 -8.25
C LEU A 245 29.22 10.51 -7.89
N ALA A 246 30.12 10.15 -6.97
CA ALA A 246 31.24 11.00 -6.55
C ALA A 246 32.28 11.19 -7.67
N ALA A 247 32.51 10.17 -8.49
CA ALA A 247 33.43 10.24 -9.63
C ALA A 247 32.81 10.88 -10.89
N MET A 248 31.52 11.24 -10.87
CA MET A 248 30.80 11.69 -12.06
C MET A 248 31.18 13.12 -12.44
N PRO A 249 31.58 13.38 -13.71
CA PRO A 249 31.76 14.74 -14.19
C PRO A 249 30.46 15.55 -14.08
N PRO A 250 30.50 16.83 -13.66
CA PRO A 250 29.28 17.64 -13.51
C PRO A 250 28.41 17.70 -14.77
N ALA A 251 29.03 17.70 -15.96
CA ALA A 251 28.34 17.70 -17.25
C ALA A 251 27.51 16.42 -17.50
N GLU A 252 27.84 15.30 -16.87
CA GLU A 252 27.09 14.04 -17.01
C GLU A 252 25.89 13.96 -16.06
N ARG A 253 25.86 14.77 -15.00
CA ARG A 253 24.89 14.66 -13.91
C ARG A 253 23.44 14.62 -14.41
N TRP A 254 23.03 15.62 -15.19
CA TRP A 254 21.67 15.72 -15.69
C TRP A 254 21.35 14.73 -16.82
N PRO A 255 22.23 14.49 -17.81
CA PRO A 255 22.06 13.39 -18.76
C PRO A 255 21.79 12.03 -18.10
N ARG A 256 22.50 11.68 -17.02
CA ARG A 256 22.29 10.41 -16.30
C ARG A 256 20.93 10.34 -15.62
N LEU A 257 20.44 11.43 -15.05
CA LEU A 257 19.10 11.46 -14.47
C LEU A 257 18.00 11.41 -15.54
N ARG A 258 18.19 12.10 -16.68
CA ARG A 258 17.27 11.98 -17.84
C ARG A 258 17.17 10.55 -18.34
N ALA A 259 18.27 9.80 -18.35
CA ALA A 259 18.25 8.39 -18.73
C ALA A 259 17.38 7.52 -17.79
N ILE A 260 17.31 7.85 -16.49
CA ILE A 260 16.39 7.18 -15.55
C ILE A 260 14.94 7.49 -15.91
N PHE A 261 14.61 8.75 -16.25
CA PHE A 261 13.26 9.13 -16.66
C PHE A 261 12.88 8.51 -18.01
N ALA A 262 13.82 8.41 -18.95
CA ALA A 262 13.61 7.69 -20.21
C ALA A 262 13.37 6.19 -19.98
N TRP A 263 14.09 5.55 -19.05
CA TRP A 263 13.81 4.17 -18.64
C TRP A 263 12.39 4.03 -18.08
N TYR A 264 11.99 4.93 -17.18
CA TYR A 264 10.65 4.93 -16.59
C TYR A 264 9.56 5.10 -17.67
N GLN A 265 9.76 6.02 -18.61
CA GLN A 265 8.84 6.21 -19.73
C GLN A 265 8.72 4.94 -20.57
N ALA A 266 9.85 4.40 -21.02
CA ALA A 266 9.89 3.24 -21.91
C ALA A 266 9.20 2.02 -21.28
N ILE A 267 9.42 1.77 -19.99
CA ILE A 267 8.74 0.66 -19.31
C ILE A 267 7.25 0.95 -19.10
N ALA A 268 6.87 2.18 -18.73
CA ALA A 268 5.46 2.55 -18.53
C ALA A 268 4.61 2.47 -19.80
N GLU A 269 5.23 2.59 -20.98
CA GLU A 269 4.59 2.41 -22.29
C GLU A 269 4.38 0.94 -22.69
N THR A 270 4.96 -0.02 -21.95
CA THR A 270 4.75 -1.45 -22.21
C THR A 270 3.37 -1.93 -21.72
N ILE A 271 2.85 -2.99 -22.36
CA ILE A 271 1.49 -3.50 -22.11
C ILE A 271 1.29 -4.11 -20.72
N ASP A 272 2.37 -4.58 -20.07
CA ASP A 272 2.32 -5.29 -18.79
C ASP A 272 2.84 -4.42 -17.64
N GLN A 273 2.31 -3.19 -17.53
CA GLN A 273 2.52 -2.29 -16.40
C GLN A 273 1.19 -1.74 -15.88
N ASP A 274 0.85 -2.10 -14.65
CA ASP A 274 -0.41 -1.72 -14.04
C ASP A 274 -0.33 -0.37 -13.30
N GLY A 275 -1.46 0.33 -13.25
CA GLY A 275 -1.65 1.49 -12.38
C GLY A 275 -0.87 2.75 -12.78
N ILE A 276 -0.26 2.78 -13.98
CA ILE A 276 0.61 3.89 -14.42
C ILE A 276 0.18 4.61 -15.70
N VAL A 277 -0.73 4.00 -16.48
CA VAL A 277 -1.12 4.47 -17.83
C VAL A 277 -1.61 5.92 -17.85
N ARG A 278 -2.27 6.39 -16.77
CA ARG A 278 -2.82 7.76 -16.69
C ARG A 278 -1.82 8.80 -16.19
N ASP A 279 -0.66 8.35 -15.71
CA ASP A 279 0.24 9.17 -14.90
C ASP A 279 1.59 9.45 -15.58
N TYR A 280 2.11 8.49 -16.36
CA TYR A 280 3.52 8.53 -16.77
C TYR A 280 3.87 9.72 -17.67
N ALA A 281 3.03 10.08 -18.63
CA ALA A 281 3.32 11.17 -19.55
C ALA A 281 3.47 12.50 -18.80
N TRP A 282 2.55 12.77 -17.86
CA TRP A 282 2.61 13.95 -16.99
C TRP A 282 3.87 13.94 -16.12
N ASN A 283 4.20 12.80 -15.53
CA ASN A 283 5.40 12.65 -14.70
C ASN A 283 6.68 12.98 -15.46
N VAL A 284 6.85 12.39 -16.65
CA VAL A 284 8.05 12.61 -17.48
C VAL A 284 8.19 14.08 -17.86
N GLU A 285 7.09 14.74 -18.24
CA GLU A 285 7.06 16.17 -18.56
C GLU A 285 7.50 17.02 -17.35
N GLN A 286 6.82 16.85 -16.21
CA GLN A 286 7.05 17.65 -15.02
C GLN A 286 8.46 17.43 -14.45
N TRP A 287 8.93 16.19 -14.38
CA TRP A 287 10.26 15.89 -13.83
C TRP A 287 11.38 16.33 -14.77
N SER A 288 11.18 16.25 -16.10
CA SER A 288 12.12 16.80 -17.07
C SER A 288 12.22 18.33 -16.94
N CYS A 289 11.08 19.00 -16.77
CA CYS A 289 11.03 20.43 -16.49
C CYS A 289 11.83 20.79 -15.24
N LEU A 290 11.73 20.03 -14.15
CA LEU A 290 12.53 20.27 -12.94
C LEU A 290 14.04 20.18 -13.19
N ILE A 291 14.48 19.30 -14.09
CA ILE A 291 15.88 19.25 -14.53
C ILE A 291 16.25 20.52 -15.29
N ASP A 292 15.44 20.93 -16.27
CA ASP A 292 15.69 22.10 -17.12
C ASP A 292 15.80 23.41 -16.31
N TRP A 293 15.00 23.53 -15.24
CA TRP A 293 15.02 24.69 -14.35
C TRP A 293 15.98 24.56 -13.16
N GLY A 294 16.79 23.49 -13.09
CA GLY A 294 17.76 23.29 -12.01
C GLY A 294 17.12 23.17 -10.62
N ARG A 295 15.91 22.62 -10.53
CA ARG A 295 15.10 22.54 -9.31
C ARG A 295 15.26 21.23 -8.53
N ILE A 296 16.21 20.39 -8.93
CA ILE A 296 16.53 19.13 -8.25
C ILE A 296 17.74 19.34 -7.35
N ASP A 297 17.53 19.25 -6.04
CA ASP A 297 18.59 19.37 -5.04
C ASP A 297 19.47 18.09 -4.96
N PRO A 298 20.63 18.13 -4.26
CA PRO A 298 21.50 16.96 -4.14
C PRO A 298 20.86 15.73 -3.49
N GLU A 299 19.99 15.92 -2.48
CA GLU A 299 19.29 14.81 -1.82
C GLU A 299 18.30 14.16 -2.78
N GLN A 300 17.52 14.97 -3.51
CA GLN A 300 16.59 14.47 -4.53
C GLN A 300 17.32 13.68 -5.61
N TYR A 301 18.46 14.20 -6.07
CA TYR A 301 19.28 13.53 -7.07
C TYR A 301 19.74 12.14 -6.61
N GLU A 302 20.28 12.01 -5.39
CA GLU A 302 20.72 10.72 -4.85
C GLU A 302 19.52 9.77 -4.64
N LEU A 303 18.43 10.26 -4.04
CA LEU A 303 17.24 9.45 -3.78
C LEU A 303 16.60 8.93 -5.07
N LEU A 304 16.63 9.68 -6.17
CA LEU A 304 16.15 9.19 -7.47
C LEU A 304 16.99 8.02 -7.99
N HIS A 305 18.32 8.06 -7.79
CA HIS A 305 19.20 6.95 -8.15
C HIS A 305 18.98 5.71 -7.27
N LEU A 306 18.82 5.90 -5.95
CA LEU A 306 18.48 4.82 -5.02
C LEU A 306 17.10 4.22 -5.35
N THR A 307 16.14 5.05 -5.72
CA THR A 307 14.80 4.65 -6.18
C THR A 307 14.89 3.83 -7.45
N PHE A 308 15.68 4.25 -8.43
CA PHE A 308 15.93 3.49 -9.65
C PHE A 308 16.51 2.10 -9.33
N LEU A 309 17.53 2.02 -8.45
CA LEU A 309 18.13 0.74 -8.04
C LEU A 309 17.11 -0.25 -7.47
N ARG A 310 16.19 0.22 -6.60
CA ARG A 310 15.15 -0.64 -6.02
C ARG A 310 14.03 -0.95 -6.99
N SER A 311 13.60 0.02 -7.79
CA SER A 311 12.42 -0.15 -8.64
C SER A 311 12.74 -1.05 -9.83
N ARG A 312 13.92 -0.92 -10.44
CA ARG A 312 14.35 -1.80 -11.56
C ARG A 312 14.55 -3.28 -11.17
N THR A 313 14.59 -3.56 -9.86
CA THR A 313 14.70 -4.92 -9.30
C THR A 313 13.43 -5.37 -8.59
N ALA A 314 12.31 -4.63 -8.75
CA ALA A 314 11.02 -5.13 -8.31
C ALA A 314 10.64 -6.31 -9.21
N ILE A 315 10.64 -7.52 -8.63
CA ILE A 315 10.34 -8.78 -9.33
C ILE A 315 8.92 -9.30 -9.12
N GLY A 316 8.13 -8.63 -8.26
CA GLY A 316 6.73 -9.01 -8.02
C GLY A 316 5.96 -9.02 -9.34
N ASN A 317 5.26 -10.13 -9.61
CA ASN A 317 4.58 -10.40 -10.89
C ASN A 317 5.48 -10.14 -12.11
N SER A 318 6.71 -10.68 -12.11
CA SER A 318 7.64 -10.57 -13.25
C SER A 318 8.02 -9.13 -13.64
N GLY A 319 7.94 -8.19 -12.69
CA GLY A 319 8.27 -6.78 -12.95
C GLY A 319 7.09 -5.90 -13.37
N ARG A 320 5.85 -6.41 -13.31
CA ARG A 320 4.61 -5.66 -13.60
C ARG A 320 4.45 -4.35 -12.83
N TRP A 321 5.12 -4.22 -11.68
CA TRP A 321 5.00 -3.09 -10.76
C TRP A 321 6.16 -2.09 -10.81
N GLN A 322 7.16 -2.28 -11.69
CA GLN A 322 8.39 -1.48 -11.68
C GLN A 322 8.13 0.02 -11.92
N ALA A 323 7.32 0.35 -12.93
CA ALA A 323 6.99 1.74 -13.25
C ALA A 323 6.21 2.43 -12.13
N LEU A 324 5.15 1.78 -11.63
CA LEU A 324 4.34 2.28 -10.53
C LEU A 324 5.18 2.54 -9.28
N THR A 325 5.99 1.56 -8.92
CA THR A 325 6.90 1.60 -7.77
C THR A 325 7.90 2.76 -7.87
N PHE A 326 8.48 2.99 -9.06
CA PHE A 326 9.35 4.13 -9.29
C PHE A 326 8.60 5.46 -9.12
N SER A 327 7.44 5.59 -9.77
CA SER A 327 6.68 6.85 -9.79
C SER A 327 6.18 7.29 -8.42
N ARG A 328 5.71 6.35 -7.58
CA ARG A 328 5.32 6.61 -6.18
C ARG A 328 6.41 7.33 -5.41
N ARG A 329 7.65 6.86 -5.55
CA ARG A 329 8.81 7.37 -4.82
C ARG A 329 9.40 8.61 -5.46
N ALA A 330 9.47 8.67 -6.79
CA ALA A 330 9.90 9.86 -7.50
C ALA A 330 9.00 11.05 -7.15
N LYS A 331 7.67 10.84 -7.09
CA LYS A 331 6.72 11.84 -6.61
C LYS A 331 6.99 12.29 -5.17
N ILE A 332 7.26 11.38 -4.25
CA ILE A 332 7.64 11.72 -2.86
C ILE A 332 8.94 12.52 -2.81
N ILE A 333 9.92 12.16 -3.63
CA ILE A 333 11.24 12.81 -3.65
C ILE A 333 11.14 14.22 -4.23
N LEU A 334 10.40 14.37 -5.32
CA LEU A 334 10.30 15.62 -6.07
C LEU A 334 9.20 16.55 -5.54
N ASP A 335 8.31 16.06 -4.69
CA ASP A 335 7.03 16.70 -4.29
C ASP A 335 6.18 17.16 -5.50
N VAL A 336 6.46 16.57 -6.67
CA VAL A 336 5.80 16.82 -7.96
C VAL A 336 5.57 15.47 -8.63
N GLY A 337 4.33 15.20 -9.06
CA GLY A 337 4.01 14.02 -9.86
C GLY A 337 2.57 13.54 -9.71
N SER A 338 2.22 12.55 -10.52
CA SER A 338 0.94 11.87 -10.61
C SER A 338 1.10 10.40 -10.26
N VAL A 339 0.22 9.90 -9.41
CA VAL A 339 0.11 8.48 -9.06
C VAL A 339 -1.38 8.16 -8.90
N SER A 340 -1.85 7.12 -9.59
CA SER A 340 -3.26 6.71 -9.56
C SER A 340 -4.21 7.85 -9.96
N GLY A 341 -3.79 8.70 -10.90
CA GLY A 341 -4.53 9.88 -11.37
C GLY A 341 -4.48 11.10 -10.45
N ARG A 342 -3.86 11.01 -9.27
CA ARG A 342 -3.69 12.14 -8.35
C ARG A 342 -2.39 12.88 -8.63
N ARG A 343 -2.51 14.09 -9.15
CA ARG A 343 -1.41 15.04 -9.34
C ARG A 343 -1.19 15.84 -8.06
N ASP A 344 0.06 15.89 -7.59
CA ASP A 344 0.50 16.81 -6.56
C ASP A 344 1.67 17.63 -7.13
N GLY A 345 1.69 18.94 -6.83
CA GLY A 345 2.70 19.87 -7.30
C GLY A 345 2.69 20.07 -8.83
N GLU A 346 3.49 21.04 -9.27
CA GLU A 346 3.79 21.31 -10.67
C GLU A 346 5.18 21.95 -10.76
N CYS A 347 5.83 21.77 -11.90
CA CYS A 347 7.05 22.49 -12.22
C CYS A 347 6.70 23.97 -12.46
N PRO A 348 7.17 24.91 -11.63
CA PRO A 348 6.91 26.32 -11.85
C PRO A 348 7.77 26.79 -13.01
N ALA A 349 7.24 26.75 -14.24
CA ALA A 349 7.90 27.36 -15.37
C ALA A 349 8.06 28.88 -15.10
N GLY A 350 9.30 29.39 -15.04
CA GLY A 350 9.54 30.84 -15.13
C GLY A 350 10.32 31.54 -14.01
N VAL A 351 10.83 30.87 -12.97
CA VAL A 351 11.81 31.51 -12.05
C VAL A 351 12.97 30.54 -11.78
N ALA A 352 14.01 30.65 -12.60
CA ALA A 352 15.29 30.03 -12.30
C ALA A 352 15.82 30.63 -11.00
N THR A 353 15.79 29.86 -9.90
CA THR A 353 16.58 30.19 -8.73
C THR A 353 18.04 30.05 -9.13
N ALA A 354 18.78 31.17 -9.12
CA ALA A 354 20.21 31.16 -9.36
C ALA A 354 20.87 30.06 -8.51
N PRO A 355 21.82 29.29 -9.07
CA PRO A 355 22.51 28.26 -8.29
C PRO A 355 23.09 28.89 -7.02
N PRO A 356 23.03 28.19 -5.87
CA PRO A 356 23.62 28.69 -4.64
C PRO A 356 25.09 29.03 -4.92
N ALA A 357 25.47 30.28 -4.64
CA ALA A 357 26.83 30.73 -4.81
C ALA A 357 27.76 29.76 -4.08
N ALA A 358 28.80 29.29 -4.79
CA ALA A 358 29.80 28.43 -4.19
C ALA A 358 30.29 29.06 -2.87
N PRO A 359 30.45 28.29 -1.79
CA PRO A 359 30.94 28.81 -0.53
C PRO A 359 32.26 29.55 -0.81
N ARG A 360 32.28 30.85 -0.51
CA ARG A 360 33.50 31.65 -0.58
C ARG A 360 34.51 30.97 0.34
N ALA A 361 35.61 30.49 -0.23
CA ALA A 361 36.75 30.05 0.56
C ALA A 361 37.10 31.18 1.53
N SER A 362 37.08 30.90 2.83
CA SER A 362 37.47 31.87 3.83
C SER A 362 38.94 32.21 3.59
N ALA A 363 39.18 33.41 3.09
CA ALA A 363 40.49 34.03 3.06
C ALA A 363 40.84 34.49 4.48
N ASP A 364 41.00 33.53 5.40
CA ASP A 364 41.71 33.73 6.65
C ASP A 364 42.95 32.83 6.62
N GLY A 365 43.81 33.15 5.65
CA GLY A 365 45.23 32.94 5.81
C GLY A 365 45.78 34.09 6.64
N ARG A 366 46.13 33.83 7.90
CA ARG A 366 47.14 34.62 8.60
C ARG A 366 48.34 33.71 8.92
N PRO A 367 49.56 34.26 8.79
CA PRO A 367 50.81 33.51 8.83
C PRO A 367 51.11 32.85 10.18
#